data_AF-A0A3D5FQR2-F1
#
_entry.id   AF-A0A3D5FQR2-F1
#
_cell.length_a   1.000
_cell.length_b   1.000
_cell.length_c   1.000
_cell.angle_alpha   90.00
_cell.angle_beta   90.00
_cell.angle_gamma   90.00
#
_symmetry.space_group_name_H-M   'P 1'
#
loop_
_entity.id
_entity.type
_entity.pdbx_description
1 polymer ?
#
loop_
_entity_poly.entity_id
_entity_poly.type
_entity_poly.pdbx_seq_one_letter_code
_entity_poly.pdbx_strand_id
1 'polypeptide(L)' 'GAVDHLTPGGHVLIEVGHTQAEQVVDLMSGRQLEATVHEDLADIPRIVIGRLG' A
#
# COMPACT_ATOMS: atom_id res chain seq x y z
N GLY A 1 2.36 14.50 4.18
CA GLY A 1 1.84 13.11 4.16
C GLY A 1 2.95 12.18 3.71
N ALA A 2 2.81 10.85 3.82
CA ALA A 2 3.92 9.92 3.53
C ALA A 2 4.63 10.20 2.18
N VAL A 3 3.85 10.55 1.14
CA VAL A 3 4.35 10.92 -0.20
C VAL A 3 5.39 12.05 -0.17
N ASP A 4 5.21 13.07 0.67
CA ASP A 4 6.13 14.23 0.76
C ASP A 4 7.50 13.86 1.37
N HIS A 5 7.64 12.64 1.87
CA HIS A 5 8.84 12.12 2.51
C HIS A 5 9.49 10.97 1.73
N LEU A 6 8.94 10.58 0.57
CA LEU A 6 9.50 9.54 -0.28
C LEU A 6 10.45 10.15 -1.31
N THR A 7 11.56 9.45 -1.59
CA THR A 7 12.34 9.73 -2.81
C THR A 7 11.56 9.25 -4.04
N PRO A 8 11.87 9.75 -5.25
CA PRO A 8 11.32 9.16 -6.48
C PRO A 8 11.53 7.64 -6.52
N GLY A 9 10.48 6.87 -6.83
CA GLY A 9 10.51 5.41 -6.75
C GLY A 9 10.48 4.81 -5.32
N GLY A 10 10.33 5.64 -4.29
CA GLY A 10 10.24 5.23 -2.89
C GLY A 10 8.94 4.49 -2.57
N HIS A 11 8.94 3.75 -1.46
CA HIS A 11 7.82 2.88 -1.08
C HIS A 11 7.29 3.22 0.31
N VAL A 12 5.98 3.06 0.49
CA VAL A 12 5.34 2.97 1.80
C VAL A 12 4.71 1.59 1.93
N LEU A 13 4.92 0.95 3.09
CA LEU A 13 4.34 -0.34 3.42
C LEU A 13 3.38 -0.14 4.59
N ILE A 14 2.17 -0.67 4.47
CA ILE A 14 1.16 -0.60 5.51
C ILE A 14 0.64 -2.01 5.78
N GLU A 15 0.76 -2.45 7.04
CA GLU A 15 0.06 -3.63 7.50
C GLU A 15 -1.43 -3.32 7.68
N VAL A 16 -2.29 -4.19 7.17
CA VAL A 16 -3.74 -4.02 7.16
C VAL A 16 -4.43 -5.19 7.87
N GLY A 17 -5.60 -4.91 8.43
CA GLY A 17 -6.54 -5.97 8.80
C GLY A 17 -7.04 -6.71 7.55
N HIS A 18 -7.52 -7.94 7.73
CA HIS A 18 -7.88 -8.86 6.65
C HIS A 18 -9.03 -8.41 5.73
N THR A 19 -9.71 -7.29 6.04
CA THR A 19 -10.79 -6.70 5.22
C THR A 19 -10.44 -5.33 4.64
N GLN A 20 -9.27 -4.78 4.97
CA GLN A 20 -8.97 -3.36 4.73
C GLN A 20 -8.15 -3.13 3.45
N ALA A 21 -7.64 -4.18 2.81
CA ALA A 21 -6.73 -4.06 1.68
C ALA A 21 -7.28 -3.19 0.54
N GLU A 22 -8.53 -3.41 0.12
CA GLU A 22 -9.19 -2.64 -0.96
C GLU A 22 -9.27 -1.14 -0.64
N GLN A 23 -9.71 -0.79 0.57
CA GLN A 23 -9.82 0.60 1.00
C GLN A 23 -8.46 1.30 1.06
N VAL A 24 -7.41 0.57 1.45
CA VAL A 24 -6.05 1.11 1.50
C VAL A 24 -5.46 1.26 0.09
N VAL A 25 -5.76 0.33 -0.83
CA VAL A 25 -5.41 0.45 -2.25
C VAL A 25 -6.04 1.70 -2.87
N ASP A 26 -7.32 1.97 -2.59
CA ASP A 26 -8.02 3.17 -3.07
C ASP A 26 -7.37 4.45 -2.53
N LEU A 27 -7.03 4.48 -1.23
CA LEU A 27 -6.34 5.61 -0.60
C LEU A 27 -4.97 5.87 -1.22
N MET A 28 -4.20 4.83 -1.52
CA MET A 28 -2.87 4.95 -2.15
C MET A 28 -2.98 5.42 -3.61
N SER A 29 -3.90 4.84 -4.37
CA SER A 29 -4.13 5.19 -5.78
C SER A 29 -4.56 6.65 -5.93
N GLY A 30 -5.36 7.18 -5.01
CA GLY A 30 -5.72 8.60 -4.94
C GLY A 30 -4.57 9.54 -4.59
N ARG A 31 -3.38 9.02 -4.29
CA ARG A 31 -2.17 9.76 -3.88
C ARG A 31 -0.97 9.54 -4.80
N GLN A 32 -1.20 9.10 -6.05
CA GLN A 32 -0.15 8.82 -7.04
C GLN A 32 0.80 7.69 -6.62
N LEU A 33 0.35 6.79 -5.75
CA LEU A 33 1.09 5.59 -5.40
C LEU A 33 0.54 4.41 -6.20
N GLU A 34 1.42 3.67 -6.87
CA GLU A 34 1.11 2.39 -7.47
C GLU A 34 1.00 1.34 -6.35
N ALA A 35 -0.21 0.85 -6.09
CA ALA A 35 -0.48 -0.04 -4.97
C ALA A 35 -0.45 -1.52 -5.38
N THR A 36 0.13 -2.36 -4.52
CA THR A 36 0.10 -3.82 -4.61
C THR A 36 -0.30 -4.43 -3.29
N VAL A 37 -1.05 -5.53 -3.31
CA VAL A 37 -1.48 -6.28 -2.13
C VAL A 37 -0.65 -7.56 -2.01
N HIS A 38 -0.19 -7.86 -0.81
CA HIS A 38 0.55 -9.07 -0.48
C HIS A 38 -0.15 -9.82 0.64
N GLU A 39 -0.28 -11.13 0.46
CA GLU A 39 -0.90 -12.06 1.39
C GLU A 39 0.15 -12.69 2.31
N ASP A 40 -0.28 -13.12 3.49
CA ASP A 40 0.53 -13.96 4.37
C ASP A 40 0.47 -15.45 3.97
N LEU A 41 1.10 -16.33 4.74
CA LEU A 41 1.12 -17.77 4.48
C LEU A 41 -0.25 -18.47 4.67
N ALA A 42 -1.26 -17.75 5.15
CA ALA A 42 -2.63 -18.22 5.28
C ALA A 42 -3.53 -17.66 4.16
N ASP A 43 -2.95 -17.09 3.11
CA ASP A 43 -3.64 -16.47 1.97
C ASP A 43 -4.53 -15.29 2.41
N ILE A 44 -4.16 -14.62 3.50
CA ILE A 44 -4.89 -13.45 4.02
C ILE A 44 -4.15 -12.17 3.61
N PRO A 45 -4.83 -11.17 3.02
CA PRO A 45 -4.23 -9.87 2.75
C PRO A 45 -3.69 -9.22 4.04
N ARG A 46 -2.38 -8.91 4.05
CA ARG A 46 -1.72 -8.32 5.22
C ARG A 46 -0.94 -7.06 4.90
N ILE A 47 -0.37 -6.94 3.72
CA ILE A 47 0.47 -5.79 3.39
C ILE A 47 -0.06 -5.14 2.12
N VAL A 48 -0.23 -3.82 2.16
CA VAL A 48 -0.37 -3.00 0.95
C VAL A 48 0.91 -2.19 0.79
N ILE A 49 1.54 -2.29 -0.38
CA ILE A 49 2.74 -1.52 -0.73
C ILE A 49 2.37 -0.51 -1.78
N GLY A 50 2.61 0.77 -1.51
CA GLY A 50 2.48 1.86 -2.46
C GLY A 50 3.85 2.34 -2.92
N ARG A 51 4.09 2.40 -4.23
CA ARG A 51 5.30 2.96 -4.84
C ARG A 51 5.02 4.32 -5.46
N LEU A 52 5.84 5.33 -5.15
CA LEU A 52 5.78 6.63 -5.83
C LEU A 52 6.33 6.49 -7.25
N GLY A 53 5.52 6.89 -8.24
CA GLY A 53 5.89 6.93 -9.66
C GLY A 53 7.12 7.80 -9.95
#